data_AF-A0ABC8T7F0-F1
#
_entry.id   AF-A0ABC8T7F0-F1
#
_cell.length_a   1.000
_cell.length_b   1.000
_cell.length_c   1.000
_cell.angle_alpha   90.00
_cell.angle_beta   90.00
_cell.angle_gamma   90.00
#
_symmetry.space_group_name_H-M   'P 1'
#
loop_
_entity.id
_entity.type
_entity.pdbx_description
1 polymer ?
#
loop_
_entity_poly.entity_id
_entity_poly.type
_entity_poly.pdbx_seq_one_letter_code
_entity_poly.pdbx_strand_id
1 'polypeptide(L)'
;FFVGYGLELFRVVPLTIFHIKRKYLCKTKAELKEAWAPGDLEYGTRVPGDMLIVTIVFCYSVIVPIIIPFGVVYFGLGWLILRNRVLKVCVPSYESYGRMWPHIHMHVLASLLLFEVTIFGYFGVKKFYYAPFLIPLPILSLIFTFVCRKKFYQFFQATALEVAYRELKEIPNMELVLRSFIPPSLSAEKSDDDQFEEALSQVSRK
;
A
#
# COMPACT_ATOMS: atom_id res chain seq x y z
N PHE A 1 4.95 -18.47 0.96
CA PHE A 1 4.08 -17.37 1.42
C PHE A 1 4.17 -17.11 2.92
N PHE A 2 3.86 -18.05 3.82
CA PHE A 2 3.92 -17.80 5.29
C PHE A 2 5.31 -17.45 5.86
N VAL A 3 6.36 -18.08 5.34
CA VAL A 3 7.75 -17.82 5.79
C VAL A 3 8.19 -16.38 5.49
N GLY A 4 7.69 -15.78 4.40
CA GLY A 4 8.00 -14.39 4.03
C GLY A 4 7.45 -13.38 5.04
N TYR A 5 6.20 -13.55 5.48
CA TYR A 5 5.62 -12.71 6.54
C TYR A 5 6.29 -12.90 7.89
N GLY A 6 6.75 -14.11 8.20
CA GLY A 6 7.54 -14.37 9.41
C GLY A 6 8.89 -13.63 9.41
N LEU A 7 9.58 -13.62 8.27
CA LEU A 7 10.82 -12.85 8.08
C LEU A 7 10.60 -11.34 8.11
N GLU A 8 9.47 -10.87 7.57
CA GLU A 8 9.07 -9.47 7.70
C GLU A 8 8.73 -9.11 9.15
N LEU A 9 8.02 -9.96 9.89
CA LEU A 9 7.66 -9.72 11.30
C LEU A 9 8.86 -9.46 12.17
N PHE A 10 9.88 -10.31 12.07
CA PHE A 10 11.08 -10.19 12.88
C PHE A 10 11.99 -9.05 12.41
N ARG A 11 11.69 -8.42 11.26
CA ARG A 11 12.56 -7.43 10.61
C ARG A 11 14.02 -7.91 10.54
N VAL A 12 14.23 -9.22 10.30
CA VAL A 12 15.57 -9.85 10.34
C VAL A 12 16.54 -9.10 9.43
N VAL A 13 16.07 -8.73 8.23
CA VAL A 13 16.88 -8.07 7.20
C VAL A 13 17.40 -6.70 7.66
N PRO A 14 16.57 -5.70 8.01
CA PRO A 14 17.08 -4.40 8.46
C PRO A 14 17.82 -4.47 9.80
N LEU A 15 17.47 -5.38 10.71
CA LEU A 15 18.22 -5.56 11.97
C LEU A 15 19.62 -6.12 11.72
N THR A 16 19.76 -7.06 10.79
CA THR A 16 21.06 -7.64 10.42
C THR A 16 21.92 -6.61 9.70
N ILE A 17 21.33 -5.86 8.75
CA ILE A 17 22.01 -4.76 8.06
C ILE A 17 22.45 -3.69 9.06
N PHE A 18 21.59 -3.32 10.02
CA PHE A 18 21.92 -2.35 11.07
C PHE A 18 23.13 -2.81 11.90
N HIS A 19 23.14 -4.06 12.36
CA HIS A 19 24.26 -4.60 13.15
C HIS A 19 25.56 -4.65 12.35
N ILE A 20 25.50 -4.96 11.05
CA ILE A 20 26.65 -4.96 10.15
C ILE A 20 27.14 -3.53 9.91
N LYS A 21 26.25 -2.58 9.57
CA LYS A 21 26.59 -1.16 9.37
C LYS A 21 27.20 -0.54 10.62
N ARG A 22 26.62 -0.82 11.79
CA ARG A 22 27.15 -0.34 13.08
C ARG A 22 28.55 -0.90 13.35
N LYS A 23 28.82 -2.15 13.00
CA LYS A 23 30.11 -2.79 13.28
C LYS A 23 31.22 -2.37 12.30
N TYR A 24 30.90 -2.14 11.03
CA TYR A 24 31.91 -1.95 9.98
C TYR A 24 31.92 -0.57 9.30
N LEU A 25 30.82 0.19 9.31
CA LEU A 25 30.64 1.39 8.48
C LEU A 25 30.44 2.68 9.31
N CYS A 26 29.69 2.63 10.41
CA CYS A 26 29.36 3.83 11.19
C CYS A 26 30.55 4.29 12.06
N LYS A 27 31.20 5.41 11.70
CA LYS A 27 32.23 6.08 12.52
C LYS A 27 31.73 7.37 13.20
N THR A 28 30.67 7.98 12.66
CA THR A 28 30.14 9.30 13.10
C THR A 28 28.72 9.17 13.62
N LYS A 29 28.29 10.06 14.54
CA LYS A 29 26.92 10.07 15.09
C LYS A 29 25.84 10.28 14.01
N ALA A 30 26.13 11.05 12.96
CA ALA A 30 25.22 11.25 11.82
C ALA A 30 24.97 9.96 11.03
N GLU A 31 26.03 9.22 10.69
CA GLU A 31 25.95 7.91 10.03
C GLU A 31 25.17 6.87 10.85
N LEU A 32 25.22 6.98 12.19
CA LEU A 32 24.45 6.14 13.08
C LEU A 32 22.96 6.50 13.04
N LYS A 33 22.61 7.80 13.00
CA LYS A 33 21.23 8.28 12.86
C LYS A 33 20.64 7.82 11.52
N GLU A 34 21.39 7.94 10.42
CA GLU A 34 20.96 7.46 9.11
C GLU A 34 20.79 5.94 9.07
N ALA A 35 21.67 5.18 9.73
CA ALA A 35 21.53 3.72 9.83
C ALA A 35 20.30 3.28 10.67
N TRP A 36 19.80 4.15 11.55
CA TRP A 36 18.57 3.95 12.32
C TRP A 36 17.32 4.45 11.61
N ALA A 37 17.46 5.18 10.50
CA ALA A 37 16.33 5.75 9.78
C ALA A 37 15.34 4.63 9.40
N PRO A 38 14.06 4.76 9.77
CA PRO A 38 13.07 3.75 9.45
C PRO A 38 12.87 3.67 7.93
N GLY A 39 12.95 2.45 7.39
CA GLY A 39 12.62 2.22 5.99
C GLY A 39 11.12 2.44 5.68
N ASP A 40 10.86 2.77 4.42
CA ASP A 40 9.51 2.96 3.88
C ASP A 40 8.66 1.69 3.84
N LEU A 41 7.38 1.89 3.56
CA LEU A 41 6.39 0.82 3.43
C LEU A 41 6.50 -0.01 2.13
N GLU A 42 7.51 0.25 1.29
CA GLU A 42 7.79 -0.45 0.03
C GLU A 42 6.51 -0.82 -0.75
N TYR A 43 5.61 0.16 -0.90
CA TYR A 43 4.31 -0.05 -1.55
C TYR A 43 4.44 -0.66 -2.96
N GLY A 44 5.49 -0.28 -3.69
CA GLY A 44 5.75 -0.75 -5.06
C GLY A 44 6.03 -2.25 -5.17
N THR A 45 6.57 -2.91 -4.14
CA THR A 45 6.88 -4.35 -4.17
C THR A 45 5.80 -5.17 -3.48
N ARG A 46 5.29 -4.68 -2.33
CA ARG A 46 4.31 -5.40 -1.53
C ARG A 46 2.94 -5.48 -2.20
N VAL A 47 2.45 -4.36 -2.72
CA VAL A 47 1.06 -4.27 -3.22
C VAL A 47 0.85 -5.19 -4.42
N PRO A 48 1.72 -5.23 -5.45
CA PRO A 48 1.56 -6.18 -6.55
C PRO A 48 1.59 -7.65 -6.09
N GLY A 49 2.45 -7.97 -5.11
CA GLY A 49 2.52 -9.30 -4.51
C GLY A 49 1.19 -9.71 -3.86
N ASP A 50 0.59 -8.81 -3.08
CA ASP A 50 -0.71 -9.05 -2.44
C ASP A 50 -1.85 -9.18 -3.48
N MET A 51 -1.85 -8.34 -4.52
CA MET A 51 -2.84 -8.42 -5.61
C MET A 51 -2.79 -9.76 -6.37
N LEU A 52 -1.58 -10.31 -6.58
CA LEU A 52 -1.42 -11.62 -7.19
C LEU A 52 -2.08 -12.72 -6.34
N ILE A 53 -1.92 -12.65 -5.03
CA ILE A 53 -2.43 -13.66 -4.11
C ILE A 53 -3.95 -13.58 -3.99
N VAL A 54 -4.53 -12.37 -4.00
CA VAL A 54 -5.99 -12.18 -4.13
C VAL A 54 -6.49 -12.90 -5.39
N THR A 55 -5.82 -12.70 -6.52
CA THR A 55 -6.20 -13.32 -7.80
C THR A 55 -6.13 -14.84 -7.76
N ILE A 56 -5.06 -15.40 -7.18
CA ILE A 56 -4.89 -16.85 -7.01
C ILE A 56 -5.99 -17.41 -6.10
N VAL A 57 -6.23 -16.80 -4.94
CA VAL A 57 -7.25 -17.26 -3.98
C VAL A 57 -8.62 -17.26 -4.63
N PHE A 58 -8.99 -16.20 -5.36
CA PHE A 58 -10.25 -16.16 -6.11
C PHE A 58 -10.31 -17.24 -7.17
N CYS A 59 -9.38 -17.31 -8.11
CA CYS A 59 -9.45 -18.27 -9.22
C CYS A 59 -9.50 -19.74 -8.73
N TYR A 60 -8.71 -20.09 -7.72
CA TYR A 60 -8.65 -21.47 -7.21
C TYR A 60 -9.74 -21.81 -6.20
N SER A 61 -10.45 -20.82 -5.63
CA SER A 61 -11.52 -21.08 -4.64
C SER A 61 -12.62 -22.01 -5.15
N VAL A 62 -12.92 -21.96 -6.44
CA VAL A 62 -13.94 -22.82 -7.10
C VAL A 62 -13.47 -24.27 -7.19
N ILE A 63 -12.20 -24.47 -7.51
CA ILE A 63 -11.63 -25.80 -7.77
C ILE A 63 -11.27 -26.48 -6.45
N VAL A 64 -10.63 -25.73 -5.55
CA VAL A 64 -10.06 -26.21 -4.28
C VAL A 64 -10.49 -25.23 -3.16
N PRO A 65 -11.66 -25.44 -2.54
CA PRO A 65 -12.22 -24.47 -1.57
C PRO A 65 -11.37 -24.33 -0.30
N ILE A 66 -10.53 -25.32 0.01
CA ILE A 66 -9.63 -25.26 1.17
C ILE A 66 -8.57 -24.15 1.03
N ILE A 67 -8.36 -23.55 -0.15
CA ILE A 67 -7.47 -22.40 -0.32
C ILE A 67 -7.98 -21.13 0.38
N ILE A 68 -9.30 -20.98 0.54
CA ILE A 68 -9.92 -19.80 1.15
C ILE A 68 -9.43 -19.57 2.59
N PRO A 69 -9.50 -20.55 3.53
CA PRO A 69 -9.01 -20.33 4.89
C PRO A 69 -7.51 -20.00 4.92
N PHE A 70 -6.69 -20.59 4.04
CA PHE A 70 -5.27 -20.21 3.94
C PHE A 70 -5.10 -18.76 3.47
N GLY A 71 -5.90 -18.31 2.50
CA GLY A 71 -5.94 -16.92 2.07
C GLY A 71 -6.37 -15.96 3.18
N VAL A 72 -7.40 -16.32 3.97
CA VAL A 72 -7.85 -15.51 5.11
C VAL A 72 -6.75 -15.38 6.17
N VAL A 73 -6.07 -16.48 6.51
CA VAL A 73 -4.96 -16.44 7.47
C VAL A 73 -3.80 -15.59 6.93
N TYR A 74 -3.51 -15.68 5.63
CA TYR A 74 -2.51 -14.83 4.96
C TYR A 74 -2.83 -13.33 5.12
N PHE A 75 -4.03 -12.91 4.71
CA PHE A 75 -4.42 -11.49 4.80
C PHE A 75 -4.60 -11.03 6.26
N GLY A 76 -5.06 -11.91 7.15
CA GLY A 76 -5.20 -11.61 8.57
C GLY A 76 -3.85 -11.35 9.27
N LEU A 77 -2.85 -12.19 9.00
CA LEU A 77 -1.49 -11.96 9.47
C LEU A 77 -0.90 -10.70 8.83
N GLY A 78 -1.04 -10.55 7.51
CA GLY A 78 -0.58 -9.37 6.78
C GLY A 78 -1.14 -8.07 7.35
N TRP A 79 -2.44 -8.03 7.66
CA TRP A 79 -3.11 -6.90 8.30
C TRP A 79 -2.52 -6.56 9.67
N LEU A 80 -2.34 -7.57 10.53
CA LEU A 80 -1.76 -7.38 11.87
C LEU A 80 -0.34 -6.80 11.79
N ILE A 81 0.46 -7.34 10.88
CA ILE A 81 1.86 -6.92 10.67
C ILE A 81 1.91 -5.49 10.14
N LEU A 82 1.12 -5.21 9.11
CA LEU A 82 1.05 -3.91 8.48
C LEU A 82 0.61 -2.84 9.47
N ARG A 83 -0.44 -3.12 10.25
CA ARG A 83 -0.93 -2.22 11.29
C ARG A 83 0.15 -1.91 12.34
N ASN A 84 0.87 -2.93 12.81
CA ASN A 84 1.94 -2.72 13.77
C ASN A 84 3.10 -1.92 13.19
N ARG A 85 3.46 -2.13 11.92
CA ARG A 85 4.53 -1.39 11.24
C ARG A 85 4.16 0.08 11.02
N VAL A 86 2.96 0.34 10.51
CA VAL A 86 2.45 1.70 10.27
C VAL A 86 2.45 2.51 11.56
N LEU A 87 2.06 1.91 12.69
CA LEU A 87 1.93 2.64 13.96
C LEU A 87 3.26 2.88 14.69
N LYS A 88 4.24 1.99 14.54
CA LYS A 88 5.44 2.01 15.40
C LYS A 88 6.72 2.42 14.70
N VAL A 89 6.81 2.22 13.40
CA VAL A 89 8.10 2.13 12.72
C VAL A 89 8.11 2.82 11.36
N CYS A 90 7.02 2.78 10.60
CA CYS A 90 7.05 3.32 9.25
C CYS A 90 6.83 4.82 9.24
N VAL A 91 7.74 5.56 8.61
CA VAL A 91 7.52 6.94 8.19
C VAL A 91 7.20 6.90 6.69
N PRO A 92 6.06 7.45 6.23
CA PRO A 92 5.74 7.46 4.81
C PRO A 92 6.61 8.49 4.08
N SER A 93 7.44 8.08 3.13
CA SER A 93 8.19 9.03 2.27
C SER A 93 7.33 9.92 1.38
N TYR A 94 6.07 9.55 1.15
CA TYR A 94 5.16 10.35 0.33
C TYR A 94 3.71 10.26 0.81
N GLU A 95 3.01 11.39 0.77
CA GLU A 95 1.57 11.48 1.01
C GLU A 95 0.81 11.45 -0.31
N SER A 96 0.32 10.28 -0.69
CA SER A 96 -0.40 10.09 -1.97
C SER A 96 -1.93 10.23 -1.88
N TYR A 97 -2.49 10.52 -0.70
CA TYR A 97 -3.95 10.69 -0.48
C TYR A 97 -4.81 9.56 -1.09
N GLY A 98 -4.29 8.32 -1.10
CA GLY A 98 -5.01 7.17 -1.65
C GLY A 98 -5.05 7.07 -3.17
N ARG A 99 -4.20 7.81 -3.91
CA ARG A 99 -4.13 7.76 -5.39
C ARG A 99 -3.88 6.36 -5.97
N MET A 100 -3.36 5.42 -5.18
CA MET A 100 -3.17 4.02 -5.58
C MET A 100 -4.45 3.17 -5.49
N TRP A 101 -5.47 3.61 -4.76
CA TRP A 101 -6.73 2.88 -4.58
C TRP A 101 -7.43 2.50 -5.91
N PRO A 102 -7.54 3.39 -6.91
CA PRO A 102 -8.16 3.03 -8.19
C PRO A 102 -7.38 1.94 -8.93
N HIS A 103 -6.06 1.87 -8.75
CA HIS A 103 -5.25 0.81 -9.34
C HIS A 103 -5.51 -0.54 -8.66
N ILE A 104 -5.52 -0.56 -7.32
CA ILE A 104 -5.87 -1.73 -6.51
C ILE A 104 -7.27 -2.24 -6.87
N HIS A 105 -8.25 -1.33 -6.91
CA HIS A 105 -9.63 -1.66 -7.24
C HIS A 105 -9.78 -2.25 -8.65
N MET A 106 -9.05 -1.73 -9.65
CA MET A 106 -9.04 -2.34 -10.99
C MET A 106 -8.51 -3.77 -10.98
N HIS A 107 -7.44 -4.04 -10.23
CA HIS A 107 -6.91 -5.39 -10.10
C HIS A 107 -7.89 -6.34 -9.40
N VAL A 108 -8.57 -5.89 -8.35
CA VAL A 108 -9.61 -6.69 -7.67
C VAL A 108 -10.76 -7.00 -8.64
N LEU A 109 -11.23 -6.03 -9.41
CA LEU A 109 -12.27 -6.26 -10.42
C LEU A 109 -11.80 -7.20 -11.54
N ALA A 110 -10.56 -7.05 -12.01
CA ALA A 110 -9.98 -7.97 -12.99
C ALA A 110 -9.91 -9.40 -12.45
N SER A 111 -9.52 -9.57 -11.18
CA SER A 111 -9.51 -10.89 -10.52
C SER A 111 -10.91 -11.49 -10.35
N LEU A 112 -11.93 -10.66 -10.12
CA LEU A 112 -13.33 -11.09 -10.06
C LEU A 112 -13.83 -11.56 -11.42
N LEU A 113 -13.53 -10.82 -12.50
CA LEU A 113 -13.87 -11.24 -13.87
C LEU A 113 -13.16 -12.55 -14.24
N LEU A 114 -11.89 -12.72 -13.86
CA LEU A 114 -11.17 -13.99 -14.05
C LEU A 114 -11.82 -15.15 -13.28
N PHE A 115 -12.30 -14.90 -12.06
CA PHE A 115 -13.05 -15.88 -11.28
C PHE A 115 -14.36 -16.29 -11.98
N GLU A 116 -15.11 -15.32 -12.54
CA GLU A 116 -16.35 -15.57 -13.31
C GLU A 116 -16.08 -16.40 -14.58
N VAL A 117 -14.97 -16.14 -15.28
CA VAL A 117 -14.55 -16.96 -16.43
C VAL A 117 -14.15 -18.37 -15.97
N THR A 118 -13.44 -18.48 -14.85
CA THR A 118 -12.99 -19.77 -14.30
C THR A 118 -14.17 -20.64 -13.87
N ILE A 119 -15.17 -20.08 -13.20
CA ILE A 119 -16.37 -20.80 -12.77
C ILE A 119 -17.20 -21.25 -13.99
N PHE A 120 -17.32 -20.39 -15.02
CA PHE A 120 -17.98 -20.76 -16.27
C PHE A 120 -17.25 -21.92 -16.97
N GLY A 121 -15.91 -21.85 -17.06
CA GLY A 121 -15.09 -22.92 -17.62
C GLY A 121 -15.22 -24.24 -16.84
N TYR A 122 -15.19 -24.19 -15.51
CA TYR A 122 -15.33 -25.37 -14.66
C TYR A 122 -16.69 -26.06 -14.81
N PHE A 123 -17.79 -25.30 -14.82
CA PHE A 123 -19.13 -25.84 -15.05
C PHE A 123 -19.32 -26.36 -16.48
N GLY A 124 -18.67 -25.76 -17.47
CA GLY A 124 -18.64 -26.24 -18.85
C GLY A 124 -18.05 -27.65 -18.96
N VAL A 125 -16.92 -27.90 -18.29
CA VAL A 125 -16.31 -29.24 -18.23
C VAL A 125 -17.20 -30.24 -17.49
N LYS A 126 -17.88 -29.81 -16.42
CA LYS A 126 -18.81 -30.65 -15.64
C LYS A 126 -20.17 -30.88 -16.34
N LYS A 127 -20.40 -30.32 -17.55
CA LYS A 127 -21.65 -30.43 -18.33
C LYS A 127 -22.91 -30.13 -17.50
N PHE A 128 -22.86 -29.07 -16.70
CA PHE A 128 -23.96 -28.72 -15.82
C PHE A 128 -25.10 -28.03 -16.58
N TYR A 129 -26.33 -28.52 -16.43
CA TYR A 129 -27.51 -28.02 -17.18
C TYR A 129 -27.84 -26.54 -16.87
N TYR A 130 -27.59 -26.09 -15.64
CA TYR A 130 -27.87 -24.71 -15.21
C TYR A 130 -26.73 -23.71 -15.47
N ALA A 131 -25.70 -24.09 -16.24
CA ALA A 131 -24.61 -23.18 -16.62
C ALA A 131 -25.06 -21.84 -17.25
N PRO A 132 -26.16 -21.77 -18.04
CA PRO A 132 -26.64 -20.50 -18.58
C PRO A 132 -27.07 -19.46 -17.53
N PHE A 133 -27.41 -19.90 -16.32
CA PHE A 133 -27.76 -19.00 -15.21
C PHE A 133 -26.57 -18.17 -14.72
N LEU A 134 -25.33 -18.57 -15.04
CA LEU A 134 -24.12 -17.80 -14.71
C LEU A 134 -23.80 -16.69 -15.72
N ILE A 135 -24.41 -16.68 -16.91
CA ILE A 135 -24.18 -15.65 -17.95
C ILE A 135 -24.52 -14.21 -17.49
N PRO A 136 -25.57 -13.94 -16.70
CA PRO A 136 -25.82 -12.58 -16.22
C PRO A 136 -24.77 -12.03 -15.24
N LEU A 137 -24.01 -12.88 -14.54
CA LEU A 137 -22.98 -12.42 -13.59
C LEU A 137 -21.88 -11.56 -14.24
N PRO A 138 -21.17 -12.00 -15.30
CA PRO A 138 -20.14 -11.20 -15.93
C PRO A 138 -20.68 -9.91 -16.57
N ILE A 139 -21.93 -9.92 -17.05
CA ILE A 139 -22.58 -8.71 -17.57
C ILE A 139 -22.76 -7.69 -16.44
N LEU A 140 -23.26 -8.14 -15.28
CA LEU A 140 -23.44 -7.28 -14.11
C LEU A 140 -22.10 -6.74 -13.59
N SER A 141 -21.07 -7.59 -13.55
CA SER A 141 -19.71 -7.23 -13.13
C SER A 141 -19.07 -6.18 -14.04
N LEU A 142 -19.28 -6.28 -15.36
CA LEU A 142 -18.84 -5.26 -16.34
C LEU A 142 -19.59 -3.94 -16.17
N ILE A 143 -20.91 -3.97 -15.98
CA ILE A 143 -21.70 -2.76 -15.72
C ILE A 143 -21.24 -2.09 -14.43
N PHE A 144 -21.03 -2.87 -13.37
CA PHE A 144 -20.51 -2.37 -12.09
C PHE A 144 -19.14 -1.70 -12.26
N THR A 145 -18.23 -2.35 -12.98
CA THR A 145 -16.90 -1.80 -13.29
C THR A 145 -17.01 -0.47 -14.04
N PHE A 146 -17.88 -0.40 -15.04
CA PHE A 146 -18.09 0.82 -15.82
C PHE A 146 -18.66 1.97 -14.97
N VAL A 147 -19.68 1.68 -14.16
CA VAL A 147 -20.30 2.66 -13.25
C VAL A 147 -19.28 3.15 -12.22
N CYS A 148 -18.52 2.26 -11.60
CA CYS A 148 -17.51 2.63 -10.62
C CYS A 148 -16.38 3.45 -11.23
N ARG A 149 -15.92 3.08 -12.43
CA ARG A 149 -14.90 3.85 -13.16
C ARG A 149 -15.40 5.25 -13.49
N LYS A 150 -16.62 5.38 -14.01
CA LYS A 150 -17.17 6.69 -14.41
C LYS A 150 -17.47 7.59 -13.20
N LYS A 151 -17.97 7.01 -12.11
CA LYS A 151 -18.42 7.77 -10.94
C LYS A 151 -17.28 8.05 -9.95
N PHE A 152 -16.45 7.06 -9.62
CA PHE A 152 -15.52 7.18 -8.50
C PHE A 152 -14.10 7.58 -8.89
N TYR A 153 -13.60 7.19 -10.07
CA TYR A 153 -12.18 7.41 -10.41
C TYR A 153 -11.84 8.89 -10.55
N GLN A 154 -12.80 9.71 -10.96
CA GLN A 154 -12.63 11.15 -11.08
C GLN A 154 -12.25 11.79 -9.73
N PHE A 155 -12.82 11.32 -8.62
CA PHE A 155 -12.52 11.85 -7.28
C PHE A 155 -11.10 11.55 -6.80
N PHE A 156 -10.47 10.48 -7.29
CA PHE A 156 -9.09 10.13 -6.92
C PHE A 156 -8.03 10.83 -7.80
N GLN A 157 -8.44 11.33 -8.96
CA GLN A 157 -7.54 12.02 -9.89
C GLN A 157 -7.50 13.53 -9.65
N ALA A 158 -8.65 14.14 -9.34
CA ALA A 158 -8.77 15.57 -9.14
C ALA A 158 -9.36 15.88 -7.76
N THR A 159 -8.66 16.73 -7.01
CA THR A 159 -9.16 17.28 -5.75
C THR A 159 -10.33 18.23 -6.05
N ALA A 160 -11.43 18.10 -5.31
CA ALA A 160 -12.60 18.95 -5.50
C ALA A 160 -12.31 20.40 -5.11
N LEU A 161 -12.72 21.35 -5.97
CA LEU A 161 -12.54 22.79 -5.74
C LEU A 161 -13.22 23.26 -4.45
N GLU A 162 -14.38 22.68 -4.11
CA GLU A 162 -15.08 23.00 -2.86
C GLU A 162 -14.24 22.69 -1.62
N VAL A 163 -13.48 21.60 -1.63
CA VAL A 163 -12.56 21.23 -0.53
C VAL A 163 -11.37 22.19 -0.50
N ALA A 164 -10.83 22.54 -1.67
CA ALA A 164 -9.72 23.50 -1.77
C ALA A 164 -10.11 24.91 -1.28
N TYR A 165 -11.38 25.30 -1.45
CA TYR A 165 -11.90 26.59 -0.99
C TYR A 165 -12.23 26.61 0.50
N ARG A 166 -12.68 25.49 1.08
CA ARG A 166 -13.20 25.46 2.46
C ARG A 166 -12.15 25.58 3.57
N GLU A 167 -10.86 25.45 3.28
CA GLU A 167 -9.82 25.45 4.34
C GLU A 167 -8.55 26.24 3.99
N LEU A 168 -8.64 27.56 3.85
CA LEU A 168 -7.49 28.40 4.24
C LEU A 168 -7.55 28.67 5.74
N LYS A 169 -7.13 27.67 6.53
CA LYS A 169 -6.95 27.86 7.98
C LYS A 169 -5.76 28.79 8.28
N GLU A 170 -4.78 28.83 7.39
CA GLU A 170 -3.60 29.68 7.44
C GLU A 170 -3.31 30.28 6.05
N ILE A 171 -2.82 31.53 6.02
CA ILE A 171 -2.41 32.19 4.79
C ILE A 171 -1.06 31.58 4.36
N PRO A 172 -0.94 31.01 3.15
CA PRO A 172 0.29 30.36 2.74
C PRO A 172 1.41 31.39 2.61
N ASN A 173 2.52 31.16 3.33
CA ASN A 173 3.72 31.96 3.16
C ASN A 173 4.36 31.61 1.81
N MET A 174 4.29 32.55 0.86
CA MET A 174 4.81 32.35 -0.50
C MET A 174 6.32 32.07 -0.53
N GLU A 175 7.08 32.57 0.43
CA GLU A 175 8.52 32.30 0.52
C GLU A 175 8.79 30.83 0.90
N LEU A 176 7.99 30.26 1.81
CA LEU A 176 8.09 28.85 2.19
C LEU A 176 7.75 27.94 1.01
N VAL A 177 6.72 28.28 0.23
CA VAL A 177 6.36 27.55 -1.00
C VAL A 177 7.54 27.56 -1.97
N LEU A 178 8.13 28.72 -2.26
CA LEU A 178 9.28 28.82 -3.16
C LEU A 178 10.49 28.01 -2.65
N ARG A 179 10.76 28.06 -1.35
CA ARG A 179 11.85 27.27 -0.73
C ARG A 179 11.64 25.77 -0.86
N SER A 180 10.41 25.28 -0.76
CA SER A 180 10.11 23.84 -0.87
C SER A 180 10.44 23.23 -2.25
N PHE A 181 10.52 24.05 -3.30
CA PHE A 181 10.90 23.60 -4.65
C PHE A 181 12.40 23.79 -4.95
N ILE A 182 13.21 24.28 -4.01
CA ILE A 182 14.66 24.37 -4.16
C ILE A 182 15.25 22.96 -4.01
N PRO A 183 16.10 22.49 -4.94
CA PRO A 183 16.70 21.17 -4.81
C PRO A 183 17.63 21.12 -3.58
N PRO A 184 17.70 19.97 -2.89
CA PRO A 184 18.43 19.84 -1.61
C PRO A 184 19.94 20.12 -1.72
N SER A 185 20.51 20.10 -2.93
CA SER A 185 21.91 20.50 -3.17
C SER A 185 22.16 22.01 -3.14
N LEU A 186 21.11 22.83 -3.26
CA LEU A 186 21.18 24.29 -3.31
C LEU A 186 20.52 24.98 -2.10
N SER A 187 19.88 24.22 -1.20
CA SER A 187 19.31 24.77 0.02
C SER A 187 20.42 25.14 1.01
N ALA A 188 20.46 26.41 1.42
CA ALA A 188 21.45 26.91 2.40
C ALA A 188 21.22 26.37 3.83
N GLU A 189 20.02 25.83 4.09
CA GLU A 189 19.67 25.14 5.32
C GLU A 189 20.03 23.65 5.15
N LYS A 190 20.89 23.14 6.06
CA LYS A 190 21.04 21.70 6.26
C LYS A 190 19.69 21.18 6.73
N SER A 191 18.98 20.46 5.85
CA SER A 191 17.84 19.56 6.10
C SER A 191 17.08 19.77 7.42
N ASP A 192 15.82 20.20 7.32
CA ASP A 192 14.81 20.31 8.40
C ASP A 192 14.58 19.01 9.22
N ASP A 193 15.28 17.92 8.91
CA ASP A 193 15.41 16.72 9.75
C ASP A 193 15.85 17.05 11.19
N ASP A 194 16.58 18.14 11.39
CA ASP A 194 16.97 18.58 12.74
C ASP A 194 15.80 19.25 13.49
N GLN A 195 14.88 19.94 12.79
CA GLN A 195 13.73 20.63 13.40
C GLN A 195 12.58 19.67 13.74
N PHE A 196 12.35 18.66 12.89
CA PHE A 196 11.41 17.56 13.19
C PHE A 196 11.89 16.70 14.37
N GLU A 197 13.21 16.49 14.47
CA GLU A 197 13.83 15.75 15.58
C GLU A 197 13.83 16.57 16.89
N GLU A 198 13.96 17.90 16.82
CA GLU A 198 13.82 18.78 17.97
C GLU A 198 12.38 18.75 18.53
N ALA A 199 11.36 18.73 17.66
CA ALA A 199 9.96 18.57 18.05
C ALA A 199 9.67 17.19 18.70
N LEU A 200 10.23 16.10 18.16
CA LEU A 200 10.11 14.76 18.75
C LEU A 200 10.84 14.63 20.09
N SER A 201 12.00 15.28 20.23
CA SER A 201 12.78 15.26 21.48
C SER A 201 12.13 16.04 22.63
N GLN A 202 11.38 17.11 22.32
CA GLN A 202 10.60 17.86 23.30
C GLN A 202 9.36 17.09 23.80
N VAL A 203 8.73 16.27 22.94
CA VAL A 203 7.61 15.41 23.32
C VAL A 203 8.06 14.24 24.19
N SER A 204 9.24 13.66 23.93
CA SER A 204 9.79 12.55 24.73
C SER A 204 10.35 12.96 26.11
N ARG A 205 10.49 14.26 26.40
CA ARG A 205 10.97 14.81 27.68
C ARG A 205 9.86 15.22 28.65
N LYS A 206 8.59 15.08 28.28
CA LYS A 206 7.43 15.21 29.16
C LYS A 206 6.90 13.82 29.54
#